data_AF-A0AAI9WZJ7-F1
#
_entry.id   AF-A0AAI9WZJ7-F1
#
_cell.length_a   1.000
_cell.length_b   1.000
_cell.length_c   1.000
_cell.angle_alpha   90.00
_cell.angle_beta   90.00
_cell.angle_gamma   90.00
#
_symmetry.space_group_name_H-M   'P 1'
#
loop_
_entity.id
_entity.type
_entity.pdbx_description
1 polymer ?
#
loop_
_entity_poly.entity_id
_entity_poly.type
_entity_poly.pdbx_seq_one_letter_code
_entity_poly.pdbx_strand_id
1 'polypeptide(L)'
;MNEEEIVINSEDFPFQETIRETDFKQDMSEDQIDQFLYKNHRFTSLDILIKDLQELSQQLNQNLLSLVNQDYNDFIKLGKSINGGDELISSISEDLKNFKIDLEEYRNQFQTMDDDVSQVLEKRQLLVDLKTNLKLNLLIHEQMDLFDICVKETNTSVEQLRRITSVYLSIMNTNKYLENDGFITVAERSHFQDQYVHSKISSIFLEFKSFLQQMAENGKRDQNNDLVLEIAKVQTVLSVK
;
A
#
# COMPACT_ATOMS: atom_id res chain seq x y z
N MET A 1 -19.25 -73.65 -88.07
CA MET A 1 -19.15 -72.26 -88.57
C MET A 1 -19.57 -71.36 -87.43
N ASN A 2 -18.53 -70.84 -86.78
CA ASN A 2 -18.36 -69.63 -85.98
C ASN A 2 -19.51 -69.13 -85.08
N GLU A 3 -19.17 -69.18 -83.79
CA GLU A 3 -19.53 -68.29 -82.69
C GLU A 3 -19.64 -66.81 -83.10
N GLU A 4 -20.57 -66.09 -82.47
CA GLU A 4 -20.34 -64.79 -81.85
C GLU A 4 -21.53 -64.48 -80.93
N GLU A 5 -21.35 -64.76 -79.63
CA GLU A 5 -22.18 -64.20 -78.56
C GLU A 5 -22.01 -62.68 -78.59
N ILE A 6 -23.09 -61.96 -78.90
CA ILE A 6 -23.12 -60.51 -78.71
C ILE A 6 -23.24 -60.26 -77.20
N VAL A 7 -22.09 -60.00 -76.58
CA VAL A 7 -21.99 -59.40 -75.27
C VAL A 7 -22.68 -58.04 -75.34
N ILE A 8 -23.90 -57.94 -74.80
CA ILE A 8 -24.51 -56.65 -74.50
C ILE A 8 -23.70 -56.07 -73.33
N ASN A 9 -22.71 -55.24 -73.65
CA ASN A 9 -22.20 -54.28 -72.69
C ASN A 9 -23.39 -53.39 -72.31
N SER A 10 -23.91 -53.58 -71.10
CA SER A 10 -24.81 -52.63 -70.47
C SER A 10 -24.03 -51.36 -70.14
N GLU A 11 -23.81 -50.50 -71.14
CA GLU A 11 -23.50 -49.10 -70.89
C GLU A 11 -24.75 -48.48 -70.25
N ASP A 12 -24.71 -48.30 -68.94
CA ASP A 12 -25.72 -47.54 -68.20
C ASP A 12 -25.81 -46.14 -68.81
N PHE A 13 -26.97 -45.79 -69.36
CA PHE A 13 -27.21 -44.45 -69.88
C PHE A 13 -27.20 -43.46 -68.70
N PRO A 14 -26.30 -42.45 -68.69
CA PRO A 14 -26.25 -41.50 -67.60
C PRO A 14 -27.51 -40.63 -67.59
N PHE A 15 -28.05 -40.41 -66.40
CA PHE A 15 -29.18 -39.50 -66.19
C PHE A 15 -28.80 -38.07 -66.59
N GLN A 16 -29.79 -37.31 -67.06
CA GLN A 16 -29.60 -35.89 -67.38
C GLN A 16 -29.13 -35.12 -66.15
N GLU A 17 -27.94 -34.54 -66.22
CA GLU A 17 -27.45 -33.62 -65.19
C GLU A 17 -27.94 -32.20 -65.48
N THR A 18 -28.41 -31.52 -64.44
CA THR A 18 -28.79 -30.09 -64.45
C THR A 18 -27.55 -29.22 -64.30
N ILE A 19 -27.48 -28.11 -65.03
CA ILE A 19 -26.39 -27.13 -64.88
C ILE A 19 -26.40 -26.55 -63.47
N ARG A 20 -25.24 -26.50 -62.80
CA ARG A 20 -25.06 -25.91 -61.46
C ARG A 20 -24.16 -24.69 -61.48
N GLU A 21 -24.33 -23.78 -60.52
CA GLU A 21 -23.45 -22.59 -60.36
C GLU A 21 -21.96 -22.95 -60.23
N THR A 22 -21.65 -24.13 -59.68
CA THR A 22 -20.28 -24.61 -59.50
C THR A 22 -19.57 -24.92 -60.82
N ASP A 23 -20.33 -25.18 -61.88
CA ASP A 23 -19.80 -25.60 -63.17
C ASP A 23 -19.11 -24.44 -63.91
N PHE A 24 -19.43 -23.20 -63.52
CA PHE A 24 -18.83 -21.97 -64.06
C PHE A 24 -17.79 -21.32 -63.14
N LYS A 25 -17.40 -21.98 -62.02
CA LYS A 25 -16.38 -21.46 -61.10
C LYS A 25 -14.95 -21.64 -61.60
N GLN A 26 -14.73 -22.51 -62.60
CA GLN A 26 -13.45 -22.65 -63.27
C GLN A 26 -13.43 -21.71 -64.50
N ASP A 27 -12.30 -21.04 -64.73
CA ASP A 27 -12.09 -20.25 -65.95
C ASP A 27 -12.09 -21.18 -67.17
N MET A 28 -13.27 -21.41 -67.74
CA MET A 28 -13.46 -22.21 -68.96
C MET A 28 -13.12 -21.32 -70.16
N SER A 29 -12.16 -21.73 -70.98
CA SER A 29 -11.91 -21.07 -72.27
C SER A 29 -13.04 -21.38 -73.27
N GLU A 30 -13.29 -20.53 -74.26
CA GLU A 30 -14.38 -20.71 -75.24
C GLU A 30 -14.38 -22.12 -75.89
N ASP A 31 -13.19 -22.65 -76.19
CA ASP A 31 -13.00 -23.99 -76.78
C ASP A 31 -13.40 -25.17 -75.86
N GLN A 32 -13.53 -24.94 -74.55
CA GLN A 32 -13.86 -25.96 -73.55
C GLN A 32 -15.36 -26.05 -73.26
N ILE A 33 -16.16 -25.09 -73.75
CA ILE A 33 -17.62 -25.06 -73.58
C ILE A 33 -18.24 -26.23 -74.34
N ASP A 34 -17.84 -26.42 -75.60
CA ASP A 34 -18.33 -27.53 -76.43
C ASP A 34 -17.97 -28.89 -75.82
N GLN A 35 -16.77 -28.99 -75.24
CA GLN A 35 -16.31 -30.20 -74.56
C GLN A 35 -17.07 -30.47 -73.26
N PHE A 36 -17.42 -29.42 -72.50
CA PHE A 36 -18.26 -29.50 -71.30
C PHE A 36 -19.68 -29.95 -71.63
N LEU A 37 -20.30 -29.34 -72.65
CA LEU A 37 -21.64 -29.70 -73.13
C LEU A 37 -21.69 -31.14 -73.65
N TYR A 38 -20.67 -31.56 -74.39
CA TYR A 38 -20.56 -32.92 -74.91
C TYR A 38 -20.30 -33.97 -73.82
N LYS A 39 -19.59 -33.62 -72.74
CA LYS A 39 -19.28 -34.56 -71.66
C LYS A 39 -20.44 -34.73 -70.68
N ASN A 40 -21.10 -33.64 -70.31
CA ASN A 40 -22.06 -33.64 -69.19
C ASN A 40 -23.53 -33.52 -69.65
N HIS A 41 -23.80 -32.99 -70.85
CA HIS A 41 -25.17 -32.69 -71.30
C HIS A 41 -25.51 -33.24 -72.71
N ARG A 42 -24.73 -34.19 -73.24
CA ARG A 42 -24.93 -34.78 -74.58
C ARG A 42 -26.31 -35.39 -74.82
N PHE A 43 -26.99 -35.83 -73.77
CA PHE A 43 -28.31 -36.47 -73.83
C PHE A 43 -29.44 -35.58 -73.28
N THR A 44 -29.15 -34.29 -73.02
CA THR A 44 -30.11 -33.30 -72.55
C THR A 44 -30.70 -32.55 -73.74
N SER A 45 -32.01 -32.29 -73.73
CA SER A 45 -32.62 -31.46 -74.78
C SER A 45 -32.11 -30.02 -74.68
N LEU A 46 -31.83 -29.41 -75.83
CA LEU A 46 -31.34 -28.05 -75.91
C LEU A 46 -32.32 -27.04 -75.27
N ASP A 47 -33.63 -27.31 -75.33
CA ASP A 47 -34.66 -26.49 -74.67
C ASP A 47 -34.55 -26.52 -73.14
N ILE A 48 -34.18 -27.68 -72.57
CA ILE A 48 -33.97 -27.84 -71.12
C ILE A 48 -32.71 -27.09 -70.70
N LEU A 49 -31.64 -27.22 -71.48
CA LEU A 49 -30.37 -26.52 -71.22
C LEU A 49 -30.54 -24.99 -71.24
N ILE A 50 -31.28 -24.46 -72.21
CA ILE A 50 -31.58 -23.02 -72.30
C ILE A 50 -32.39 -22.57 -71.08
N LYS A 51 -33.39 -23.35 -70.70
CA LYS A 51 -34.24 -23.04 -69.54
C LYS A 51 -33.42 -23.03 -68.24
N ASP A 52 -32.59 -24.04 -68.04
CA ASP A 52 -31.73 -24.16 -66.85
C ASP A 52 -30.73 -22.99 -66.77
N LEU A 53 -30.13 -22.59 -67.90
CA LEU A 53 -29.21 -21.46 -67.95
C LEU A 53 -29.91 -20.12 -67.69
N GLN A 54 -31.14 -19.94 -68.19
CA GLN A 54 -31.96 -18.75 -67.92
C GLN A 54 -32.37 -18.67 -66.45
N GLU A 55 -32.77 -19.80 -65.85
CA GLU A 55 -33.11 -19.87 -64.44
C GLU A 55 -31.89 -19.56 -63.55
N LEU A 56 -30.73 -20.12 -63.89
CA LEU A 56 -29.46 -19.86 -63.21
C LEU A 56 -29.07 -18.38 -63.29
N SER A 57 -29.20 -17.75 -64.46
CA SER A 57 -28.91 -16.33 -64.64
C SER A 57 -29.83 -15.43 -63.80
N GLN A 58 -31.11 -15.78 -63.73
CA GLN A 58 -32.08 -15.05 -62.89
C GLN A 58 -31.76 -15.21 -61.40
N GLN A 59 -31.45 -16.43 -60.96
CA GLN A 59 -31.03 -16.71 -59.58
C GLN A 59 -29.76 -15.94 -59.21
N LEU A 60 -28.75 -15.93 -60.09
CA LEU A 60 -27.50 -15.22 -59.85
C LEU A 60 -27.71 -13.70 -59.75
N ASN A 61 -28.57 -13.13 -60.59
CA ASN A 61 -28.93 -11.72 -60.53
C ASN A 61 -29.67 -11.37 -59.22
N GLN A 62 -30.60 -12.22 -58.79
CA GLN A 62 -31.27 -12.06 -57.50
C GLN A 62 -30.30 -12.19 -56.31
N ASN A 63 -29.40 -13.16 -56.36
CA ASN A 63 -28.37 -13.36 -55.35
C ASN A 63 -27.42 -12.16 -55.26
N LEU A 64 -27.01 -11.60 -56.40
CA LEU A 64 -26.18 -10.40 -56.46
C LEU A 64 -26.91 -9.18 -55.90
N LEU A 65 -28.18 -8.99 -56.28
CA LEU A 65 -29.01 -7.92 -55.74
C LEU A 65 -29.19 -8.05 -54.23
N SER A 66 -29.42 -9.28 -53.74
CA SER A 66 -29.53 -9.56 -52.31
C SER A 66 -28.23 -9.27 -51.58
N LEU A 67 -27.09 -9.68 -52.14
CA LEU A 67 -25.76 -9.45 -51.55
C LEU A 67 -25.46 -7.95 -51.46
N VAL A 68 -25.65 -7.21 -52.56
CA VAL A 68 -25.44 -5.76 -52.58
C VAL A 68 -26.36 -5.03 -51.60
N ASN A 69 -27.63 -5.44 -51.53
CA ASN A 69 -28.56 -4.85 -50.58
C ASN A 69 -28.20 -5.18 -49.12
N GLN A 70 -27.74 -6.39 -48.84
CA GLN A 70 -27.29 -6.79 -47.51
C GLN A 70 -26.05 -5.99 -47.11
N ASP A 71 -25.03 -5.94 -47.97
CA ASP A 71 -23.79 -5.20 -47.73
C ASP A 71 -24.04 -3.70 -47.58
N TYR A 72 -24.95 -3.13 -48.38
CA TYR A 72 -25.35 -1.73 -48.24
C TYR A 72 -26.04 -1.47 -46.90
N ASN A 73 -26.97 -2.33 -46.48
CA ASN A 73 -27.65 -2.19 -45.20
C ASN A 73 -26.68 -2.32 -44.03
N ASP A 74 -25.71 -3.23 -44.12
CA ASP A 74 -24.71 -3.42 -43.08
C ASP A 74 -23.72 -2.26 -43.02
N PHE A 75 -23.35 -1.68 -44.16
CA PHE A 75 -22.56 -0.45 -44.21
C PHE A 75 -23.31 0.75 -43.59
N ILE A 76 -24.60 0.91 -43.88
CA ILE A 76 -25.42 1.97 -43.29
C ILE A 76 -25.58 1.76 -41.77
N LYS A 77 -25.78 0.53 -41.30
CA LYS A 77 -25.80 0.22 -39.86
C LYS A 77 -24.47 0.57 -39.19
N LEU A 78 -23.35 0.22 -39.83
CA LEU A 78 -22.01 0.54 -39.32
C LEU A 78 -21.79 2.05 -39.25
N GLY A 79 -22.13 2.80 -40.30
CA GLY A 79 -22.05 4.26 -40.32
C GLY A 79 -22.90 4.91 -39.23
N LYS A 80 -24.11 4.41 -38.99
CA LYS A 80 -24.97 4.87 -37.89
C LYS A 80 -24.38 4.57 -36.51
N SER A 81 -23.77 3.40 -36.33
CA SER A 81 -23.11 3.03 -35.07
C SER A 81 -21.86 3.86 -34.80
N ILE A 82 -21.10 4.22 -35.84
CA ILE A 82 -19.91 5.07 -35.74
C ILE A 82 -20.30 6.51 -35.41
N ASN A 83 -21.36 7.04 -36.03
CA ASN A 83 -21.80 8.42 -35.82
C ASN A 83 -22.22 8.73 -34.36
N GLY A 84 -22.59 7.73 -33.56
CA GLY A 84 -22.85 7.89 -32.12
C GLY A 84 -21.69 7.45 -31.21
N GLY A 85 -20.65 6.81 -31.77
CA GLY A 85 -19.49 6.34 -31.02
C GLY A 85 -18.62 7.48 -30.51
N ASP A 86 -18.48 8.55 -31.30
CA ASP A 86 -17.66 9.71 -30.95
C ASP A 86 -18.23 10.48 -29.74
N GLU A 87 -19.55 10.61 -29.65
CA GLU A 87 -20.23 11.22 -28.50
C GLU A 87 -20.06 10.36 -27.23
N LEU A 88 -20.19 9.03 -27.36
CA LEU A 88 -20.02 8.11 -26.25
C LEU A 88 -18.56 8.08 -25.74
N ILE A 89 -17.59 8.09 -26.65
CA ILE A 89 -16.17 8.20 -26.31
C ILE A 89 -15.88 9.54 -25.63
N SER A 90 -16.47 10.63 -26.14
CA SER A 90 -16.32 11.96 -25.54
C SER A 90 -16.91 12.03 -24.13
N SER A 91 -18.11 11.47 -23.92
CA SER A 91 -18.74 11.37 -22.60
C SER A 91 -17.89 10.58 -21.61
N ILE A 92 -17.40 9.39 -22.00
CA ILE A 92 -16.53 8.57 -21.13
C ILE A 92 -15.22 9.31 -20.83
N SER A 93 -14.66 10.03 -21.80
CA SER A 93 -13.45 10.83 -21.61
C SER A 93 -13.68 11.98 -20.61
N GLU A 94 -14.84 12.61 -20.65
CA GLU A 94 -15.24 13.64 -19.68
C GLU A 94 -15.45 13.05 -18.29
N ASP A 95 -16.17 11.92 -18.18
CA ASP A 95 -16.37 11.20 -16.92
C ASP A 95 -15.04 10.76 -16.29
N LEU A 96 -14.11 10.25 -17.09
CA LEU A 96 -12.76 9.87 -16.62
C LEU A 96 -11.95 11.08 -16.17
N LYS A 97 -12.09 12.23 -16.82
CA LYS A 97 -11.43 13.48 -16.40
C LYS A 97 -11.99 13.95 -15.06
N ASN A 98 -13.31 13.95 -14.91
CA ASN A 98 -13.97 14.33 -13.66
C ASN A 98 -13.57 13.37 -12.53
N PHE A 99 -13.59 12.07 -12.79
CA PHE A 99 -13.13 11.06 -11.83
C PHE A 99 -11.67 11.26 -11.42
N LYS A 100 -10.79 11.63 -12.35
CA LYS A 100 -9.40 11.96 -12.03
C LYS A 100 -9.31 13.19 -11.12
N ILE A 101 -10.08 14.24 -11.40
CA ILE A 101 -10.12 15.45 -10.57
C ILE A 101 -10.59 15.11 -9.16
N ASP A 102 -11.67 14.33 -9.03
CA ASP A 102 -12.19 13.90 -7.73
C ASP A 102 -11.12 13.11 -6.95
N LEU A 103 -10.40 12.21 -7.62
CA LEU A 103 -9.35 11.38 -6.99
C LEU A 103 -8.16 12.24 -6.52
N GLU A 104 -7.77 13.25 -7.30
CA GLU A 104 -6.76 14.23 -6.89
C GLU A 104 -7.24 15.06 -5.68
N GLU A 105 -8.51 15.45 -5.64
CA GLU A 105 -9.09 16.14 -4.49
C GLU A 105 -9.06 15.26 -3.22
N TYR A 106 -9.53 14.02 -3.31
CA TYR A 106 -9.47 13.08 -2.19
C TYR A 106 -8.04 12.86 -1.71
N ARG A 107 -7.09 12.72 -2.64
CA ARG A 107 -5.67 12.58 -2.28
C ARG A 107 -5.17 13.79 -1.48
N ASN A 108 -5.52 15.00 -1.91
CA ASN A 108 -5.14 16.22 -1.18
C ASN A 108 -5.81 16.29 0.20
N GLN A 109 -7.08 15.88 0.32
CA GLN A 109 -7.77 15.81 1.61
C GLN A 109 -7.10 14.81 2.56
N PHE A 110 -6.72 13.62 2.06
CA PHE A 110 -5.99 12.63 2.86
C PHE A 110 -4.61 13.14 3.28
N GLN A 111 -3.91 13.86 2.42
CA GLN A 111 -2.60 14.42 2.75
C GLN A 111 -2.70 15.50 3.82
N THR A 112 -3.67 16.43 3.72
CA THR A 112 -3.95 17.41 4.77
C THR A 112 -4.31 16.73 6.09
N MET A 113 -5.13 15.67 6.04
CA MET A 113 -5.49 14.92 7.25
C MET A 113 -4.28 14.21 7.88
N ASP A 114 -3.38 13.66 7.07
CA ASP A 114 -2.13 13.04 7.55
C ASP A 114 -1.19 14.07 8.19
N ASP A 115 -1.07 15.26 7.58
CA ASP A 115 -0.30 16.37 8.12
C ASP A 115 -0.88 16.86 9.47
N ASP A 116 -2.21 17.01 9.55
CA ASP A 116 -2.91 17.41 10.79
C ASP A 116 -2.71 16.38 11.90
N VAL A 117 -2.86 15.09 11.59
CA VAL A 117 -2.63 14.00 12.55
C VAL A 117 -1.18 14.00 13.02
N SER A 118 -0.23 14.16 12.11
CA SER A 118 1.20 14.22 12.42
C SER A 118 1.52 15.39 13.36
N GLN A 119 0.98 16.58 13.11
CA GLN A 119 1.14 17.75 13.99
C GLN A 119 0.52 17.52 15.38
N VAL A 120 -0.66 16.89 15.45
CA VAL A 120 -1.30 16.57 16.73
C VAL A 120 -0.48 15.55 17.51
N LEU A 121 0.08 14.54 16.85
CA LEU A 121 0.94 13.55 17.48
C LEU A 121 2.24 14.18 18.00
N GLU A 122 2.85 15.08 17.24
CA GLU A 122 4.05 15.81 17.67
C GLU A 122 3.78 16.66 18.91
N LYS A 123 2.68 17.44 18.92
CA LYS A 123 2.25 18.22 20.08
C LYS A 123 1.95 17.32 21.29
N ARG A 124 1.32 16.17 21.06
CA ARG A 124 1.04 15.19 22.12
C ARG A 124 2.33 14.63 22.72
N GLN A 125 3.31 14.32 21.88
CA GLN A 125 4.61 13.85 22.33
C GLN A 125 5.26 14.90 23.24
N LEU A 126 5.36 16.15 22.76
CA LEU A 126 5.88 17.27 23.56
C LEU A 126 5.15 17.44 24.91
N LEU A 127 3.83 17.30 24.94
CA LEU A 127 3.05 17.37 26.20
C LEU A 127 3.35 16.21 27.15
N VAL A 128 3.53 14.98 26.63
CA VAL A 128 3.92 13.82 27.45
C VAL A 128 5.30 14.04 28.05
N ASP A 129 6.20 14.64 27.28
CA ASP A 129 7.58 14.90 27.67
C ASP A 129 7.65 15.98 28.75
N LEU A 130 6.92 17.08 28.54
CA LEU A 130 6.75 18.12 29.55
C LEU A 130 6.11 17.58 30.84
N LYS A 131 5.07 16.76 30.72
CA LYS A 131 4.41 16.13 31.88
C LYS A 131 5.37 15.22 32.65
N THR A 132 6.22 14.48 31.95
CA THR A 132 7.22 13.61 32.57
C THR A 132 8.28 14.44 33.29
N ASN A 133 8.75 15.53 32.67
CA ASN A 133 9.69 16.47 33.29
C ASN A 133 9.12 17.10 34.57
N LEU A 134 7.87 17.56 34.54
CA LEU A 134 7.21 18.12 35.73
C LEU A 134 7.09 17.09 36.86
N LYS A 135 6.74 15.84 36.53
CA LYS A 135 6.67 14.75 37.52
C LYS A 135 8.04 14.46 38.13
N LEU A 136 9.10 14.46 37.33
CA LEU A 136 10.45 14.25 37.83
C LEU A 136 10.91 15.40 38.73
N ASN A 137 10.62 16.64 38.36
CA ASN A 137 10.90 17.81 39.23
C ASN A 137 10.13 17.73 40.56
N LEU A 138 8.85 17.36 40.52
CA LEU A 138 8.06 17.15 41.74
C LEU A 138 8.63 16.02 42.60
N LEU A 139 9.02 14.90 41.99
CA LEU A 139 9.64 13.78 42.67
C LEU A 139 10.95 14.19 43.35
N ILE A 140 11.80 14.97 42.67
CA ILE A 140 13.02 15.49 43.29
C ILE A 140 12.68 16.38 44.47
N HIS A 141 11.71 17.29 44.35
CA HIS A 141 11.29 18.13 45.46
C HIS A 141 10.83 17.30 46.67
N GLU A 142 9.97 16.29 46.47
CA GLU A 142 9.53 15.40 47.55
C GLU A 142 10.70 14.65 48.18
N GLN A 143 11.65 14.17 47.38
CA GLN A 143 12.86 13.51 47.88
C GLN A 143 13.76 14.48 48.66
N MET A 144 13.86 15.75 48.25
CA MET A 144 14.59 16.80 48.96
C MET A 144 13.94 17.08 50.33
N ASP A 145 12.62 17.17 50.40
CA ASP A 145 11.90 17.35 51.66
C ASP A 145 12.12 16.15 52.60
N LEU A 146 12.06 14.93 52.06
CA LEU A 146 12.35 13.71 52.82
C LEU A 146 13.80 13.68 53.32
N PHE A 147 14.75 14.16 52.52
CA PHE A 147 16.14 14.28 52.94
C PHE A 147 16.27 15.27 54.11
N ASP A 148 15.67 16.46 53.98
CA ASP A 148 15.70 17.50 55.02
C ASP A 148 15.06 16.99 56.34
N ILE A 149 14.00 16.18 56.27
CA ILE A 149 13.40 15.53 57.45
C ILE A 149 14.35 14.49 58.05
N CYS A 150 14.91 13.60 57.23
CA CYS A 150 15.78 12.53 57.72
C CYS A 150 17.07 13.07 58.36
N VAL A 151 17.64 14.16 57.84
CA VAL A 151 18.83 14.81 58.42
C VAL A 151 18.53 15.48 59.76
N LYS A 152 17.31 15.98 59.97
CA LYS A 152 16.88 16.62 61.24
C LYS A 152 16.55 15.61 62.35
N GLU A 153 16.26 14.35 62.01
CA GLU A 153 16.01 13.29 62.99
C GLU A 153 17.30 13.01 63.79
N THR A 154 17.35 13.42 65.07
CA THR A 154 18.53 13.43 65.94
C THR A 154 19.06 12.06 66.37
N ASN A 155 18.44 10.96 65.94
CA ASN A 155 18.95 9.64 66.28
C ASN A 155 20.22 9.40 65.45
N THR A 156 21.22 8.76 66.04
CA THR A 156 22.54 8.52 65.43
C THR A 156 22.67 7.02 65.14
N SER A 157 21.71 6.46 64.37
CA SER A 157 21.64 5.02 64.08
C SER A 157 22.18 4.67 62.69
N VAL A 158 22.73 3.45 62.55
CA VAL A 158 23.11 2.84 61.27
C VAL A 158 21.91 2.81 60.30
N GLU A 159 20.69 2.59 60.82
CA GLU A 159 19.48 2.56 60.01
C GLU A 159 19.13 3.94 59.43
N GLN A 160 19.43 5.03 60.13
CA GLN A 160 19.23 6.38 59.60
C GLN A 160 20.29 6.73 58.57
N LEU A 161 21.55 6.30 58.77
CA LEU A 161 22.59 6.43 57.75
C LEU A 161 22.17 5.72 56.45
N ARG A 162 21.63 4.51 56.55
CA ARG A 162 21.12 3.76 55.39
C ARG A 162 19.93 4.46 54.74
N ARG A 163 18.98 4.97 55.54
CA ARG A 163 17.80 5.72 55.05
C ARG A 163 18.23 6.98 54.29
N ILE A 164 19.07 7.83 54.89
CA ILE A 164 19.56 9.07 54.25
C ILE A 164 20.36 8.75 52.99
N THR A 165 21.23 7.72 53.03
CA THR A 165 22.01 7.31 51.85
C THR A 165 21.09 6.85 50.72
N SER A 166 20.02 6.11 51.01
CA SER A 166 19.06 5.67 50.00
C SER A 166 18.33 6.85 49.33
N VAL A 167 17.90 7.84 50.12
CA VAL A 167 17.26 9.06 49.62
C VAL A 167 18.25 9.88 48.78
N TYR A 168 19.47 10.08 49.26
CA TYR A 168 20.53 10.77 48.53
C TYR A 168 20.82 10.10 47.17
N LEU A 169 20.98 8.78 47.13
CA LEU A 169 21.19 8.05 45.86
C LEU A 169 19.98 8.16 44.92
N SER A 170 18.77 8.18 45.46
CA SER A 170 17.54 8.41 44.70
C SER A 170 17.52 9.80 44.06
N ILE A 171 17.88 10.85 44.80
CA ILE A 171 18.00 12.22 44.28
C ILE A 171 19.04 12.27 43.16
N MET A 172 20.22 11.69 43.37
CA MET A 172 21.29 11.66 42.38
C MET A 172 20.88 10.94 41.09
N ASN A 173 20.24 9.77 41.21
CA ASN A 173 19.77 9.04 40.04
C ASN A 173 18.68 9.83 39.30
N THR A 174 17.71 10.42 40.01
CA THR A 174 16.62 11.20 39.41
C THR A 174 17.17 12.46 38.72
N ASN A 175 18.16 13.14 39.32
CA ASN A 175 18.85 14.26 38.69
C ASN A 175 19.62 13.83 37.43
N LYS A 176 20.29 12.67 37.48
CA LYS A 176 20.98 12.12 36.31
C LYS A 176 20.02 11.79 35.16
N TYR A 177 18.81 11.31 35.47
CA TYR A 177 17.76 11.10 34.46
C TYR A 177 17.25 12.43 33.88
N LEU A 178 17.10 13.46 34.70
CA LEU A 178 16.78 14.81 34.23
C LEU A 178 17.88 15.41 33.33
N GLU A 179 19.15 15.10 33.59
CA GLU A 179 20.29 15.62 32.83
C GLU A 179 20.58 14.86 31.52
N ASN A 180 20.42 13.53 31.51
CA ASN A 180 20.82 12.67 30.37
C ASN A 180 19.67 12.26 29.44
N ASP A 181 18.48 11.97 29.97
CA ASP A 181 17.33 11.48 29.18
C ASP A 181 16.31 12.60 28.86
N GLY A 182 16.56 13.82 29.33
CA GLY A 182 15.70 14.99 29.18
C GLY A 182 15.91 15.75 27.87
N PHE A 183 15.38 15.22 26.78
CA PHE A 183 14.89 15.98 25.61
C PHE A 183 15.87 16.93 24.89
N ILE A 184 16.29 16.46 23.71
CA ILE A 184 16.54 17.31 22.53
C ILE A 184 15.28 18.18 22.33
N THR A 185 15.46 19.52 22.25
CA THR A 185 14.47 20.54 21.80
C THR A 185 13.48 21.19 22.77
N VAL A 186 13.57 21.04 24.09
CA VAL A 186 13.09 22.16 24.94
C VAL A 186 14.26 23.12 25.06
N ALA A 187 14.29 24.10 24.16
CA ALA A 187 15.36 25.07 23.94
C ALA A 187 15.78 25.88 25.18
N GLU A 188 15.16 25.65 26.33
CA GLU A 188 15.50 26.28 27.59
C GLU A 188 15.37 25.20 28.67
N ARG A 189 16.51 24.66 29.14
CA ARG A 189 16.52 24.16 30.53
C ARG A 189 15.90 25.27 31.36
N SER A 190 14.79 24.98 32.04
CA SER A 190 14.10 26.04 32.76
C SER A 190 15.09 26.70 33.71
N HIS A 191 15.09 28.03 33.77
CA HIS A 191 15.96 28.78 34.68
C HIS A 191 15.82 28.28 36.14
N PHE A 192 14.64 27.77 36.48
CA PHE A 192 14.36 27.04 37.72
C PHE A 192 15.24 25.80 37.91
N GLN A 193 15.42 24.97 36.89
CA GLN A 193 16.22 23.74 36.98
C GLN A 193 17.72 24.05 37.14
N ASP A 194 18.24 24.99 36.35
CA ASP A 194 19.67 25.35 36.42
C ASP A 194 20.02 26.16 37.67
N GLN A 195 19.14 27.05 38.14
CA GLN A 195 19.46 27.90 39.29
C GLN A 195 18.96 27.36 40.62
N TYR A 196 17.74 26.82 40.70
CA TYR A 196 17.15 26.36 41.94
C TYR A 196 17.47 24.88 42.21
N VAL A 197 17.10 23.99 41.28
CA VAL A 197 17.26 22.54 41.48
C VAL A 197 18.75 22.19 41.62
N HIS A 198 19.60 22.62 40.68
CA HIS A 198 21.04 22.35 40.75
C HIS A 198 21.70 22.94 42.01
N SER A 199 21.33 24.16 42.41
CA SER A 199 21.86 24.80 43.64
C SER A 199 21.43 24.04 44.90
N LYS A 200 20.15 23.64 44.99
CA LYS A 200 19.62 22.89 46.13
C LYS A 200 20.21 21.48 46.20
N ILE A 201 20.38 20.80 45.06
CA ILE A 201 21.10 19.51 44.98
C ILE A 201 22.55 19.66 45.45
N SER A 202 23.22 20.74 45.05
CA SER A 202 24.57 21.05 45.52
C SER A 202 24.63 21.32 47.02
N SER A 203 23.61 21.97 47.59
CA SER A 203 23.45 22.14 49.05
C SER A 203 23.29 20.80 49.74
N ILE A 204 22.40 19.93 49.24
CA ILE A 204 22.16 18.58 49.78
C ILE A 204 23.43 17.74 49.72
N PHE A 205 24.24 17.87 48.67
CA PHE A 205 25.53 17.21 48.60
C PHE A 205 26.47 17.63 49.74
N LEU A 206 26.57 18.94 50.00
CA LEU A 206 27.39 19.48 51.09
C LEU A 206 26.84 19.10 52.46
N GLU A 207 25.52 19.15 52.65
CA GLU A 207 24.85 18.74 53.88
C GLU A 207 25.05 17.25 54.16
N PHE A 208 24.92 16.40 53.13
CA PHE A 208 25.18 14.97 53.27
C PHE A 208 26.65 14.68 53.61
N LYS A 209 27.59 15.38 52.97
CA LYS A 209 29.02 15.26 53.28
C LYS A 209 29.32 15.69 54.72
N SER A 210 28.72 16.79 55.18
CA SER A 210 28.82 17.27 56.56
C SER A 210 28.23 16.26 57.55
N PHE A 211 27.06 15.69 57.24
CA PHE A 211 26.42 14.64 58.03
C PHE A 211 27.31 13.40 58.15
N LEU A 212 27.89 12.92 57.05
CA LEU A 212 28.83 11.80 57.08
C LEU A 212 30.07 12.10 57.94
N GLN A 213 30.59 13.34 57.88
CA GLN A 213 31.71 13.75 58.71
C GLN A 213 31.34 13.78 60.20
N GLN A 214 30.19 14.34 60.55
CA GLN A 214 29.71 14.40 61.93
C GLN A 214 29.44 13.00 62.50
N MET A 215 28.84 12.10 61.71
CA MET A 215 28.63 10.69 62.07
C MET A 215 29.96 9.95 62.23
N ALA A 216 30.96 10.23 61.39
CA ALA A 216 32.28 9.61 61.50
C ALA A 216 33.03 10.08 62.76
N GLU A 217 32.92 11.36 63.12
CA GLU A 217 33.50 11.91 64.35
C GLU A 217 32.82 11.35 65.60
N ASN A 218 31.49 11.23 65.61
CA ASN A 218 30.73 10.63 66.70
C ASN A 218 31.00 9.12 66.83
N GLY A 219 31.01 8.38 65.72
CA GLY A 219 31.33 6.95 65.73
C GLY A 219 32.75 6.64 66.22
N LYS A 220 33.72 7.52 65.94
CA LYS A 220 35.08 7.43 66.51
C LYS A 220 35.11 7.71 68.01
N ARG A 221 34.31 8.66 68.50
CA ARG A 221 34.18 8.96 69.94
C ARG A 221 33.51 7.82 70.70
N ASP A 222 32.50 7.20 70.10
CA ASP A 222 31.71 6.12 70.71
C ASP A 222 32.29 4.71 70.47
N GLN A 223 33.47 4.59 69.83
CA GLN A 223 34.11 3.32 69.43
C GLN A 223 33.18 2.37 68.65
N ASN A 224 32.20 2.91 67.92
CA ASN A 224 31.25 2.11 67.18
C ASN A 224 31.82 1.74 65.80
N ASN A 225 32.58 0.65 65.77
CA ASN A 225 33.26 0.15 64.56
C ASN A 225 32.30 -0.15 63.41
N ASP A 226 31.05 -0.56 63.71
CA ASP A 226 30.05 -0.87 62.69
C ASP A 226 29.56 0.39 61.97
N LEU A 227 29.36 1.49 62.70
CA LEU A 227 29.05 2.80 62.11
C LEU A 227 30.18 3.31 61.23
N VAL A 228 31.42 3.20 61.69
CA VAL A 228 32.61 3.65 60.92
C VAL A 228 32.78 2.84 59.63
N LEU A 229 32.52 1.53 59.67
CA LEU A 229 32.60 0.66 58.50
C LEU A 229 31.48 0.92 57.49
N GLU A 230 30.24 1.16 57.94
CA GLU A 230 29.13 1.56 57.06
C GLU A 230 29.40 2.92 56.40
N ILE A 231 29.92 3.91 57.14
CA ILE A 231 30.31 5.22 56.57
C ILE A 231 31.40 5.05 55.50
N ALA A 232 32.39 4.19 55.74
CA ALA A 232 33.44 3.92 54.75
C ALA A 232 32.87 3.28 53.47
N LYS A 233 31.93 2.33 53.60
CA LYS A 233 31.21 1.75 52.44
C LYS A 233 30.46 2.83 51.67
N VAL A 234 29.70 3.69 52.35
CA VAL A 234 28.96 4.79 51.72
C VAL A 234 29.92 5.75 51.00
N GLN A 235 31.04 6.12 51.60
CA GLN A 235 32.05 6.99 50.97
C GLN A 235 32.70 6.35 49.73
N THR A 236 32.92 5.02 49.71
CA THR A 236 33.41 4.35 48.49
C THR A 236 32.39 4.39 47.37
N VAL A 237 31.10 4.20 47.66
CA VAL A 237 30.01 4.26 46.66
C VAL A 237 29.86 5.67 46.08
N LEU A 238 30.07 6.70 46.90
CA LEU A 238 30.05 8.10 46.48
C LEU A 238 31.27 8.52 45.66
N SER A 239 32.42 7.86 45.85
CA SER A 239 33.67 8.21 45.15
C SER A 239 33.80 7.53 43.78
N VAL A 240 32.92 6.56 43.49
CA VAL A 240 32.94 5.73 42.26
C VAL A 240 31.91 6.22 41.22
N LYS A 241 31.05 7.19 41.58
CA LYS A 241 30.01 7.75 40.71
C LYS A 241 30.25 9.23 40.45
#